data_AF-A0A2A8HRC2-F1
#
_entry.id   AF-A0A2A8HRC2-F1
#
_cell.length_a   1.000
_cell.length_b   1.000
_cell.length_c   1.000
_cell.angle_alpha   90.00
_cell.angle_beta   90.00
_cell.angle_gamma   90.00
#
_symmetry.space_group_name_H-M   'P 1'
#
loop_
_entity.id
_entity.type
_entity.pdbx_description
1 polymer ?
#
loop_
_entity_poly.entity_id
_entity_poly.type
_entity_poly.pdbx_seq_one_letter_code
_entity_poly.pdbx_strand_id
1 'polypeptide(L)'
;MPLFTIETTYRIPVYRQRRYEAPTLAEACRLAIEDDDWDGSKEDYECAGETHVTGAWPGAVDPYSVPLLAVPSQFGETLQRKADHFTELLAQLTLVAQPMGLSAQDFACWLPSAHSAVRKANAIVAAARDPDEEGQL
;
A
#
# COMPACT_ATOMS: atom_id res chain seq x y z
N MET A 1 -24.49 4.60 21.12
CA MET A 1 -23.18 4.59 20.43
C MET A 1 -23.35 3.87 19.11
N PRO A 2 -22.72 4.31 18.01
CA PRO A 2 -22.75 3.58 16.75
C PRO A 2 -21.98 2.25 16.89
N LEU A 3 -22.40 1.24 16.15
CA LEU A 3 -21.76 -0.06 16.05
C LEU A 3 -21.20 -0.24 14.64
N PHE A 4 -20.09 -0.94 14.50
CA PHE A 4 -19.46 -1.24 13.22
C PHE A 4 -18.95 -2.68 13.24
N THR A 5 -19.11 -3.38 12.12
CA THR A 5 -18.41 -4.64 11.84
C THR A 5 -17.10 -4.28 11.12
N ILE A 6 -15.96 -4.76 11.62
CA ILE A 6 -14.63 -4.50 11.05
C ILE A 6 -13.96 -5.83 10.72
N GLU A 7 -13.47 -5.98 9.50
CA GLU A 7 -12.63 -7.09 9.08
C GLU A 7 -11.16 -6.63 9.06
N THR A 8 -10.32 -7.42 9.70
CA THR A 8 -8.86 -7.24 9.72
C THR A 8 -8.17 -8.49 9.25
N THR A 9 -7.07 -8.32 8.54
CA THR A 9 -6.22 -9.42 8.07
C THR A 9 -4.74 -9.03 8.17
N TYR A 10 -3.86 -10.01 7.99
CA TYR A 10 -2.43 -9.80 7.81
C TYR A 10 -1.92 -10.78 6.75
N ARG A 11 -0.85 -10.42 6.04
CA ARG A 11 -0.28 -11.26 4.98
C ARG A 11 0.68 -12.28 5.59
N ILE A 12 0.50 -13.56 5.28
CA ILE A 12 1.46 -14.61 5.64
C ILE A 12 2.26 -14.98 4.39
N PRO A 13 3.59 -14.74 4.37
CA PRO A 13 4.43 -15.23 3.29
C PRO A 13 4.40 -16.76 3.24
N VAL A 14 4.29 -17.30 2.02
CA VAL A 14 4.47 -18.73 1.76
C VAL A 14 5.74 -18.87 0.95
N TYR A 15 6.68 -19.69 1.41
CA TYR A 15 7.93 -19.94 0.72
C TYR A 15 8.10 -21.43 0.39
N ARG A 16 8.91 -21.69 -0.64
CA ARG A 16 9.41 -23.02 -0.97
C ARG A 16 10.91 -22.95 -1.19
N GLN A 17 11.61 -24.05 -0.95
CA GLN A 17 13.05 -24.18 -1.17
C GLN A 17 13.31 -25.36 -2.10
N ARG A 18 13.85 -25.08 -3.28
CA ARG A 18 14.15 -26.09 -4.30
C ARG A 18 15.51 -25.80 -4.92
N ARG A 19 16.14 -26.83 -5.49
CA ARG A 19 17.40 -26.73 -6.23
C ARG A 19 17.09 -26.71 -7.71
N TYR A 20 17.69 -25.77 -8.44
CA TYR A 20 17.59 -25.67 -9.90
C TYR A 20 19.00 -25.75 -10.49
N GLU A 21 19.18 -26.65 -11.45
CA GLU A 21 20.42 -26.73 -12.21
C GLU A 21 20.33 -25.77 -13.39
N ALA A 22 21.23 -24.78 -13.43
CA ALA A 22 21.28 -23.81 -14.51
C ALA A 22 22.69 -23.24 -14.70
N PRO A 23 23.03 -22.74 -15.90
CA PRO A 23 24.35 -22.16 -16.17
C PRO A 23 24.63 -20.86 -15.40
N THR A 24 23.60 -20.13 -14.97
CA THR A 24 23.73 -18.88 -14.21
C THR A 24 22.64 -18.76 -13.14
N LEU A 25 22.88 -17.89 -12.15
CA LEU A 25 21.86 -17.53 -11.16
C LEU A 25 20.60 -16.96 -11.80
N ALA A 26 20.73 -16.11 -12.83
CA ALA A 26 19.58 -15.50 -13.50
C ALA A 26 18.70 -16.55 -14.20
N GLU A 27 19.31 -17.55 -14.83
CA GLU A 27 18.59 -18.70 -15.39
C GLU A 27 17.91 -19.52 -14.30
N ALA A 28 18.60 -19.84 -13.20
CA ALA A 28 18.03 -20.57 -12.07
C ALA A 28 16.83 -19.82 -11.43
N CYS A 29 16.92 -18.49 -11.29
CA CYS A 29 15.82 -17.68 -10.79
C CYS A 29 14.62 -17.69 -11.75
N ARG A 30 14.86 -17.68 -13.07
CA ARG A 30 13.75 -17.78 -14.05
C ARG A 30 13.06 -19.13 -13.98
N LEU A 31 13.83 -20.23 -13.90
CA LEU A 31 13.27 -21.56 -13.65
C LEU A 31 12.45 -21.60 -12.35
N ALA A 32 12.94 -20.97 -11.28
CA ALA A 32 12.25 -20.92 -10.00
C ALA A 32 10.94 -20.11 -10.02
N ILE A 33 10.80 -19.12 -10.92
CA ILE A 33 9.56 -18.34 -11.09
C ILE A 33 8.57 -19.07 -12.02
N GLU A 34 9.07 -19.78 -13.03
CA GLU A 34 8.25 -20.56 -13.97
C GLU A 34 7.71 -21.87 -13.37
N ASP A 35 8.39 -22.42 -12.37
CA ASP A 35 7.96 -23.61 -11.64
C ASP A 35 6.66 -23.34 -10.86
N ASP A 36 5.57 -23.98 -11.23
CA ASP A 36 4.25 -23.82 -10.59
C ASP A 36 3.99 -24.84 -9.48
N ASP A 37 4.93 -25.74 -9.19
CA ASP A 37 4.79 -26.79 -8.19
C ASP A 37 5.15 -26.27 -6.78
N TRP A 38 4.11 -26.00 -5.99
CA TRP A 38 4.23 -25.52 -4.61
C TRP A 38 4.25 -26.63 -3.55
N ASP A 39 4.45 -27.89 -3.94
CA ASP A 39 4.59 -28.98 -2.97
C ASP A 39 5.77 -28.73 -2.00
N GLY A 40 5.55 -29.06 -0.73
CA GLY A 40 6.49 -28.82 0.35
C GLY A 40 6.67 -27.33 0.73
N SER A 41 5.81 -26.44 0.24
CA SER A 41 5.78 -25.04 0.68
C SER A 41 5.41 -24.90 2.16
N LYS A 42 5.83 -23.80 2.77
CA LYS A 42 5.64 -23.50 4.18
C LYS A 42 5.18 -22.07 4.38
N GLU A 43 4.25 -21.89 5.29
CA GLU A 43 3.87 -20.59 5.82
C GLU A 43 4.95 -20.07 6.78
N ASP A 44 5.28 -18.78 6.66
CA ASP A 44 6.22 -18.09 7.53
C ASP A 44 5.48 -17.10 8.44
N TYR A 45 5.05 -17.60 9.60
CA TYR A 45 4.36 -16.79 10.61
C TYR A 45 5.28 -15.78 11.29
N GLU A 46 6.60 -16.04 11.36
CA GLU A 46 7.57 -15.12 11.97
C GLU A 46 7.81 -13.89 11.09
N CYS A 47 7.65 -14.05 9.77
CA CYS A 47 7.71 -12.95 8.80
C CYS A 47 6.33 -12.44 8.36
N ALA A 48 5.27 -12.72 9.13
CA ALA A 48 3.95 -12.20 8.84
C ALA A 48 3.94 -10.66 8.75
N GLY A 49 3.16 -10.13 7.79
CA GLY A 49 2.92 -8.71 7.65
C GLY A 49 2.10 -8.14 8.80
N GLU A 50 1.89 -6.83 8.79
CA GLU A 50 1.08 -6.18 9.82
C GLU A 50 -0.42 -6.41 9.64
N THR A 51 -1.14 -6.45 10.78
CA THR A 51 -2.59 -6.47 10.78
C THR A 51 -3.14 -5.13 10.29
N HIS A 52 -4.02 -5.19 9.30
CA HIS A 52 -4.64 -4.04 8.67
C HIS A 52 -6.12 -4.31 8.40
N VAL A 53 -6.89 -3.24 8.16
CA VAL A 53 -8.33 -3.33 7.88
C VAL A 53 -8.56 -3.56 6.40
N THR A 54 -9.38 -4.55 6.07
CA THR A 54 -9.81 -4.86 4.69
C THR A 54 -11.30 -4.64 4.45
N GLY A 55 -12.09 -4.55 5.53
CA GLY A 55 -13.51 -4.31 5.43
C GLY A 55 -14.08 -3.54 6.62
N ALA A 56 -15.06 -2.71 6.36
CA ALA A 56 -15.83 -2.01 7.38
C ALA A 56 -17.30 -1.89 6.94
N TRP A 57 -18.24 -2.14 7.86
CA TRP A 57 -19.67 -2.09 7.58
C TRP A 57 -20.44 -1.42 8.72
N PRO A 58 -21.61 -0.80 8.43
CA PRO A 58 -22.41 -0.15 9.46
C PRO A 58 -23.19 -1.17 10.30
N GLY A 59 -23.15 -1.03 11.62
CA GLY A 59 -23.91 -1.86 12.54
C GLY A 59 -23.32 -3.26 12.73
N ALA A 60 -24.11 -4.13 13.38
CA ALA A 60 -23.87 -5.57 13.43
C ALA A 60 -24.56 -6.21 12.22
N VAL A 61 -23.84 -6.24 11.10
CA VAL A 61 -24.29 -6.88 9.86
C VAL A 61 -23.36 -8.01 9.50
N ASP A 62 -23.88 -9.00 8.80
CA ASP A 62 -23.07 -10.03 8.18
C ASP A 62 -22.18 -9.38 7.11
N PRO A 63 -20.84 -9.57 7.15
CA PRO A 63 -19.94 -9.05 6.12
C PRO A 63 -20.43 -9.41 4.71
N TYR A 64 -20.21 -8.51 3.75
CA TYR A 64 -20.59 -8.67 2.34
C TYR A 64 -22.11 -8.73 2.04
N SER A 65 -22.97 -8.69 3.07
CA SER A 65 -24.43 -8.54 2.87
C SER A 65 -24.85 -7.10 2.55
N VAL A 66 -24.00 -6.13 2.89
CA VAL A 66 -24.17 -4.70 2.60
C VAL A 66 -22.87 -4.09 2.05
N PRO A 67 -22.93 -2.93 1.35
CA PRO A 67 -21.74 -2.26 0.82
C PRO A 67 -20.72 -1.90 1.92
N LEU A 68 -19.43 -1.94 1.56
CA LEU A 68 -18.34 -1.51 2.44
C LEU A 68 -18.38 0.01 2.66
N LEU A 69 -18.04 0.42 3.87
CA LEU A 69 -17.65 1.78 4.19
C LEU A 69 -16.23 2.04 3.69
N ALA A 70 -15.96 3.29 3.29
CA ALA A 70 -14.60 3.71 2.96
C ALA A 70 -13.73 3.65 4.22
N VAL A 71 -12.68 2.84 4.18
CA VAL A 71 -11.71 2.72 5.27
C VAL A 71 -10.63 3.79 5.07
N PRO A 72 -10.35 4.65 6.08
CA PRO A 72 -9.27 5.63 5.98
C PRO A 72 -7.92 4.96 5.73
N SER A 73 -7.11 5.52 4.83
CA SER A 73 -5.87 4.89 4.35
C SER A 73 -4.86 4.58 5.46
N GLN A 74 -4.90 5.31 6.58
CA GLN A 74 -4.05 5.06 7.75
C GLN A 74 -4.24 3.68 8.40
N PHE A 75 -5.33 2.97 8.10
CA PHE A 75 -5.62 1.61 8.60
C PHE A 75 -5.25 0.51 7.60
N GLY A 76 -4.75 0.87 6.42
CA GLY A 76 -4.22 -0.08 5.44
C GLY A 76 -2.79 -0.52 5.78
N GLU A 77 -2.34 -1.62 5.17
CA GLU A 77 -0.95 -2.08 5.31
C GLU A 77 0.03 -1.03 4.79
N THR A 78 1.11 -0.80 5.51
CA THR A 78 2.14 0.20 5.26
C THR A 78 2.75 0.02 3.87
N LEU A 79 2.98 -1.22 3.42
CA LEU A 79 3.48 -1.49 2.08
C LEU A 79 2.47 -1.04 1.01
N GLN A 80 1.19 -1.34 1.20
CA GLN A 80 0.13 -0.90 0.30
C GLN A 80 -0.02 0.62 0.30
N ARG A 81 0.01 1.26 1.49
CA ARG A 81 -0.01 2.73 1.63
C ARG A 81 1.14 3.39 0.87
N LYS A 82 2.35 2.80 0.91
CA LYS A 82 3.49 3.29 0.11
C LYS A 82 3.23 3.14 -1.39
N ALA A 83 2.72 2.00 -1.83
CA ALA A 83 2.43 1.75 -3.24
C ALA A 83 1.34 2.68 -3.78
N ASP A 84 0.25 2.86 -3.03
CA ASP A 84 -0.85 3.76 -3.41
C ASP A 84 -0.37 5.22 -3.45
N HIS A 85 0.43 5.64 -2.46
CA HIS A 85 0.96 7.00 -2.39
C HIS A 85 2.08 7.29 -3.39
N PHE A 86 2.73 6.26 -3.95
CA PHE A 86 3.78 6.43 -4.96
C PHE A 86 3.26 7.16 -6.20
N THR A 87 2.04 6.86 -6.65
CA THR A 87 1.42 7.52 -7.81
C THR A 87 1.24 9.02 -7.57
N GLU A 88 0.82 9.39 -6.36
CA GLU A 88 0.67 10.80 -5.95
C GLU A 88 2.03 11.51 -5.97
N LEU A 89 3.05 10.94 -5.33
CA LEU A 89 4.41 11.52 -5.33
C LEU A 89 4.97 11.65 -6.75
N LEU A 90 4.76 10.66 -7.61
CA LEU A 90 5.19 10.71 -9.00
C LEU A 90 4.49 11.82 -9.77
N ALA A 91 3.18 12.03 -9.55
CA ALA A 91 2.45 13.13 -10.16
C ALA A 91 3.04 14.49 -9.74
N GLN A 92 3.31 14.67 -8.45
CA GLN A 92 3.94 15.90 -7.92
C GLN A 92 5.32 16.14 -8.56
N LEU A 93 6.16 15.11 -8.67
CA LEU A 93 7.49 15.21 -9.28
C LEU A 93 7.40 15.50 -10.78
N THR A 94 6.43 14.90 -11.48
CA THR A 94 6.24 15.10 -12.92
C THR A 94 5.89 16.54 -13.25
N LEU A 95 5.10 17.21 -12.40
CA LEU A 95 4.73 18.62 -12.59
C LEU A 95 5.94 19.55 -12.58
N VAL A 96 6.89 19.34 -11.66
CA VAL A 96 8.09 20.19 -11.57
C VAL A 96 9.19 19.79 -12.54
N ALA A 97 9.21 18.55 -13.02
CA ALA A 97 10.19 18.04 -13.97
C ALA A 97 9.95 18.48 -15.42
N GLN A 98 8.97 19.34 -15.68
CA GLN A 98 8.70 19.83 -17.04
C GLN A 98 9.87 20.67 -17.59
N PRO A 99 10.16 20.62 -18.91
CA PRO A 99 11.32 21.33 -19.50
C PRO A 99 11.37 22.84 -19.23
N MET A 100 10.22 23.49 -19.11
CA MET A 100 10.12 24.92 -18.79
C MET A 100 9.86 25.18 -17.29
N GLY A 101 9.75 24.13 -16.47
CA GLY A 101 9.31 24.19 -15.09
C GLY A 101 7.87 24.67 -14.93
N LEU A 102 7.50 25.03 -13.70
CA LEU A 102 6.22 25.65 -13.37
C LEU A 102 6.32 27.17 -13.48
N SER A 103 5.25 27.82 -13.96
CA SER A 103 5.11 29.27 -13.83
C SER A 103 4.98 29.65 -12.34
N ALA A 104 5.22 30.91 -11.99
CA ALA A 104 5.06 31.36 -10.60
C ALA A 104 3.64 31.14 -10.05
N GLN A 105 2.63 31.28 -10.91
CA GLN A 105 1.23 31.03 -10.56
C GLN A 105 0.96 29.54 -10.35
N ASP A 106 1.41 28.67 -11.26
CA ASP A 106 1.23 27.22 -11.15
C ASP A 106 1.99 26.66 -9.96
N PHE A 107 3.19 27.17 -9.70
CA PHE A 107 3.98 26.82 -8.52
C PHE A 107 3.23 27.14 -7.22
N ALA A 108 2.60 28.32 -7.13
CA ALA A 108 1.82 28.71 -5.96
C ALA A 108 0.60 27.80 -5.73
N CYS A 109 -0.07 27.35 -6.81
CA CYS A 109 -1.18 26.40 -6.74
C CYS A 109 -0.73 24.97 -6.40
N TRP A 110 0.44 24.56 -6.91
CA TRP A 110 1.00 23.23 -6.74
C TRP A 110 1.58 22.99 -5.33
N LEU A 111 2.29 23.99 -4.78
CA LEU A 111 3.09 23.86 -3.56
C LEU A 111 2.32 23.30 -2.34
N PRO A 112 1.06 23.71 -2.06
CA PRO A 112 0.29 23.13 -0.96
C PRO A 112 0.02 21.63 -1.13
N SER A 113 -0.32 21.20 -2.34
CA SER A 113 -0.55 19.78 -2.67
C SER A 113 0.73 18.97 -2.49
N ALA A 114 1.85 19.48 -2.99
CA ALA A 114 3.17 18.86 -2.82
C ALA A 114 3.56 18.73 -1.34
N HIS A 115 3.34 19.77 -0.53
CA HIS A 115 3.58 19.70 0.92
C HIS A 115 2.69 18.66 1.61
N SER A 116 1.41 18.58 1.24
CA SER A 116 0.49 17.56 1.77
C SER A 116 0.98 16.14 1.44
N ALA A 117 1.34 15.90 0.17
CA ALA A 117 1.87 14.62 -0.27
C ALA A 117 3.17 14.24 0.47
N VAL A 118 4.07 15.20 0.71
CA VAL A 118 5.29 14.97 1.49
C VAL A 118 4.99 14.67 2.96
N ARG A 119 4.05 15.39 3.59
CA ARG A 119 3.61 15.10 4.98
C ARG A 119 3.08 13.68 5.10
N LYS A 120 2.21 13.25 4.19
CA LYS A 120 1.67 11.89 4.15
C LYS A 120 2.78 10.85 3.93
N ALA A 121 3.70 11.10 3.01
CA ALA A 121 4.83 10.21 2.77
C ALA A 121 5.71 10.03 4.02
N ASN A 122 6.03 11.11 4.73
CA ASN A 122 6.77 11.05 5.99
C ASN A 122 6.03 10.26 7.07
N ALA A 123 4.71 10.44 7.18
CA ALA A 123 3.89 9.67 8.11
C ALA A 123 3.93 8.16 7.80
N ILE A 124 3.76 7.79 6.52
CA ILE A 124 3.84 6.38 6.08
C ILE A 124 5.23 5.78 6.38
N VAL A 125 6.32 6.50 6.11
CA VAL A 125 7.68 6.04 6.40
C VAL A 125 7.89 5.81 7.90
N ALA A 126 7.30 6.65 8.74
CA ALA A 126 7.35 6.51 10.20
C ALA A 126 6.33 5.48 10.75
N ALA A 127 5.59 4.78 9.89
CA ALA A 127 4.46 3.92 10.26
C ALA A 127 3.41 4.65 11.15
N ALA A 128 3.29 5.96 10.99
CA ALA A 128 2.36 6.80 11.70
C ALA A 128 1.02 6.90 10.96
N ARG A 129 0.00 7.42 11.65
CA ARG A 129 -1.28 7.78 11.05
C ARG A 129 -1.06 8.84 9.96
N ASP A 130 -1.80 8.70 8.85
CA ASP A 130 -1.84 9.75 7.82
C ASP A 130 -2.31 11.09 8.45
N PRO A 131 -1.76 12.24 8.01
CA PRO A 131 -2.26 13.54 8.44
C PRO A 131 -3.72 13.70 8.01
N ASP A 132 -4.51 14.40 8.82
CA ASP A 132 -5.88 14.74 8.45
C ASP A 132 -5.86 15.55 7.14
N GLU A 133 -6.78 15.25 6.22
CA GLU A 133 -6.92 16.02 5.00
C GLU A 133 -7.40 17.43 5.35
N GLU A 134 -6.52 18.43 5.24
CA GLU A 134 -6.89 19.84 5.35
C GLU A 134 -7.75 20.21 4.12
N GLY A 135 -9.09 20.07 4.22
CA GLY A 135 -9.99 20.69 3.23
C GLY A 135 -11.27 19.96 2.81
N GLN A 136 -11.96 19.24 3.69
CA GLN A 136 -13.38 18.90 3.47
C GLN A 136 -14.21 19.29 4.71
N LEU A 137 -14.67 20.55 4.71
CA LEU A 137 -15.87 21.00 5.40
C LEU A 137 -16.95 21.29 4.35
#